data_AF-A0A6B2T524-F1
#
_entry.id   AF-A0A6B2T524-F1
#
_cell.length_a   1.000
_cell.length_b   1.000
_cell.length_c   1.000
_cell.angle_alpha   90.00
_cell.angle_beta   90.00
_cell.angle_gamma   90.00
#
_symmetry.space_group_name_H-M   'P 1'
#
loop_
_entity.id
_entity.type
_entity.pdbx_description
1 polymer ?
#
loop_
_entity_poly.entity_id
_entity_poly.type
_entity_poly.pdbx_seq_one_letter_code
_entity_poly.pdbx_strand_id
1 'polypeptide(L)'
;MPFTAPTVEDLGLYLDLAEIDGNRADLLLRMATSLCQTVVKPLPEGADAVVLSVAGRAYTNPQQVSYETIGPMSVQRPTGSGGLYLTKADKSALKSLAGRGGAFTVDPTPGTADPSPTWPVDDAGFADEFEPGWGYF
;
A
#
# COMPACT_ATOMS: atom_id res chain seq x y z
N MET A 1 5.14 4.50 9.95
CA MET A 1 3.85 3.94 10.45
C MET A 1 3.30 2.96 9.41
N PRO A 2 2.48 1.96 9.78
CA PRO A 2 1.86 1.06 8.80
C PRO A 2 0.92 1.85 7.87
N PHE A 3 0.80 1.41 6.61
CA PHE A 3 -0.16 1.99 5.67
C PHE A 3 -1.58 1.92 6.27
N THR A 4 -2.22 3.08 6.33
CA THR A 4 -3.63 3.21 6.71
C THR A 4 -4.42 3.51 5.44
N ALA A 5 -5.44 2.71 5.16
CA ALA A 5 -6.27 2.94 3.99
C ALA A 5 -7.07 4.24 4.16
N PRO A 6 -7.11 5.11 3.13
CA PRO A 6 -7.92 6.32 3.17
C PRO A 6 -9.41 6.00 3.29
N THR A 7 -10.13 6.88 3.96
CA THR A 7 -11.57 6.75 4.24
C THR A 7 -12.42 7.38 3.13
N VAL A 8 -13.73 7.17 3.20
CA VAL A 8 -14.71 7.79 2.29
C VAL A 8 -14.69 9.31 2.44
N GLU A 9 -14.54 9.80 3.66
CA GLU A 9 -14.46 11.20 4.00
C GLU A 9 -13.19 11.83 3.40
N ASP A 10 -12.06 11.12 3.44
CA ASP A 10 -10.82 11.57 2.79
C ASP A 10 -11.00 11.70 1.28
N LEU A 11 -11.74 10.79 0.65
CA LEU A 11 -12.06 10.87 -0.78
C LEU A 11 -13.00 12.04 -1.09
N GLY A 12 -14.01 12.27 -0.26
CA GLY A 12 -14.90 13.42 -0.38
C GLY A 12 -14.15 14.75 -0.28
N LEU A 13 -13.24 14.87 0.69
CA LEU A 13 -12.38 16.03 0.87
C LEU A 13 -11.40 16.19 -0.31
N TYR A 14 -10.80 15.09 -0.78
CA TYR A 14 -9.89 15.10 -1.92
C TYR A 14 -10.55 15.60 -3.21
N LEU A 15 -11.84 15.29 -3.38
CA LEU A 15 -12.62 15.68 -4.57
C LEU A 15 -13.36 17.02 -4.43
N ASP A 16 -13.25 17.68 -3.26
CA ASP A 16 -14.01 18.89 -2.93
C ASP A 16 -15.53 18.72 -3.09
N LEU A 17 -16.05 17.57 -2.64
CA LEU A 17 -17.48 17.23 -2.72
C LEU A 17 -18.15 17.41 -1.35
N ALA A 18 -19.24 18.20 -1.33
CA ALA A 18 -20.07 18.38 -0.14
C ALA A 18 -20.85 17.10 0.24
N GLU A 19 -21.15 16.24 -0.74
CA GLU A 19 -21.84 14.96 -0.54
C GLU A 19 -21.22 13.90 -1.46
N ILE A 20 -20.98 12.70 -0.91
CA ILE A 20 -20.39 11.57 -1.62
C ILE A 20 -21.20 10.29 -1.35
N ASP A 21 -21.39 9.46 -2.38
CA ASP A 21 -21.97 8.13 -2.19
C ASP A 21 -20.97 7.22 -1.47
N GLY A 22 -21.18 7.02 -0.18
CA GLY A 22 -20.26 6.28 0.68
C GLY A 22 -20.08 4.82 0.29
N ASN A 23 -21.14 4.13 -0.15
CA ASN A 23 -21.03 2.73 -0.56
C ASN A 23 -20.16 2.58 -1.82
N ARG A 24 -20.36 3.50 -2.77
CA ARG A 24 -19.58 3.52 -4.00
C ARG A 24 -18.14 3.94 -3.74
N ALA A 25 -17.93 4.96 -2.91
CA ALA A 25 -16.60 5.43 -2.53
C ALA A 25 -15.81 4.33 -1.82
N ASP A 26 -16.40 3.64 -0.85
CA ASP A 26 -15.78 2.51 -0.14
C ASP A 26 -15.37 1.39 -1.11
N LEU A 27 -16.26 1.00 -2.02
CA LEU A 27 -15.95 -0.01 -3.03
C LEU A 27 -14.75 0.41 -3.90
N LEU A 28 -14.71 1.66 -4.36
CA LEU A 28 -13.62 2.17 -5.19
C LEU A 28 -12.30 2.25 -4.43
N LEU A 29 -12.32 2.67 -3.16
CA LEU A 29 -11.14 2.72 -2.30
C LEU A 29 -10.57 1.32 -2.10
N ARG A 30 -11.41 0.32 -1.77
CA ARG A 30 -10.96 -1.08 -1.63
C ARG A 30 -10.35 -1.63 -2.92
N MET A 31 -10.97 -1.36 -4.06
CA MET A 31 -10.43 -1.79 -5.36
C MET A 31 -9.13 -1.05 -5.71
N ALA A 32 -9.04 0.24 -5.44
CA ALA A 32 -7.83 1.04 -5.67
C ALA A 32 -6.67 0.58 -4.78
N THR A 33 -6.92 0.29 -3.50
CA THR A 33 -5.93 -0.29 -2.59
C THR A 33 -5.44 -1.64 -3.10
N SER A 34 -6.37 -2.52 -3.49
CA SER A 34 -6.03 -3.85 -4.04
C SER A 34 -5.18 -3.72 -5.31
N LEU A 35 -5.51 -2.75 -6.18
CA LEU A 35 -4.76 -2.47 -7.40
C LEU A 35 -3.35 -1.95 -7.08
N CYS A 36 -3.19 -1.04 -6.13
CA CYS A 36 -1.88 -0.54 -5.70
C CYS A 36 -1.01 -1.67 -5.11
N GLN A 37 -1.63 -2.60 -4.37
CA GLN A 37 -0.94 -3.76 -3.80
C GLN A 37 -0.37 -4.72 -4.87
N THR A 38 -0.87 -4.68 -6.11
CA THR A 38 -0.28 -5.46 -7.21
C THR A 38 1.11 -4.95 -7.63
N VAL A 39 1.44 -3.70 -7.29
CA VAL A 39 2.72 -3.08 -7.61
C VAL A 39 3.70 -3.20 -6.46
N VAL A 40 3.24 -2.96 -5.23
CA VAL A 40 4.06 -3.01 -4.01
C VAL A 40 3.24 -3.62 -2.87
N LYS A 41 3.79 -4.64 -2.20
CA LYS A 41 3.18 -5.27 -1.02
C LYS A 41 4.24 -5.56 0.05
N PRO A 42 4.03 -5.15 1.32
CA PRO A 42 2.94 -4.30 1.82
C PRO A 42 3.03 -2.86 1.28
N LEU A 43 1.92 -2.11 1.29
CA LEU A 43 1.93 -0.71 0.82
C LEU A 43 2.79 0.16 1.74
N PRO A 44 3.60 1.08 1.19
CA PRO A 44 4.43 1.97 1.97
C PRO A 44 3.59 3.09 2.62
N GLU A 45 4.17 3.72 3.64
CA GLU A 45 3.65 4.97 4.21
C GLU A 45 3.59 6.06 3.13
N GLY A 46 2.50 6.84 3.09
CA GLY A 46 2.26 7.85 2.06
C GLY A 46 1.72 7.32 0.72
N ALA A 47 1.35 6.04 0.63
CA ALA A 47 0.67 5.50 -0.54
C ALA A 47 -0.82 5.90 -0.63
N ASP A 48 -1.36 6.51 0.43
CA ASP A 48 -2.71 7.06 0.53
C ASP A 48 -3.03 8.06 -0.59
N ALA A 49 -2.11 8.97 -0.90
CA ALA A 49 -2.27 9.95 -1.98
C ALA A 49 -2.44 9.27 -3.36
N VAL A 50 -1.76 8.14 -3.59
CA VAL A 50 -1.89 7.37 -4.83
C VAL A 50 -3.20 6.61 -4.87
N VAL A 51 -3.62 6.02 -3.74
CA VAL A 51 -4.93 5.35 -3.64
C VAL A 51 -6.06 6.34 -3.88
N LEU A 52 -6.00 7.54 -3.28
CA LEU A 52 -6.97 8.63 -3.48
C LEU A 52 -6.99 9.11 -4.94
N SER A 53 -5.84 9.26 -5.60
CA SER A 53 -5.79 9.68 -7.01
C SER A 53 -6.47 8.65 -7.95
N VAL A 54 -6.27 7.36 -7.69
CA VAL A 54 -6.87 6.26 -8.45
C VAL A 54 -8.37 6.19 -8.20
N ALA A 55 -8.78 6.19 -6.92
CA ALA A 55 -10.19 6.15 -6.54
C ALA A 55 -10.94 7.38 -7.04
N GLY A 56 -10.36 8.57 -6.95
CA GLY A 56 -10.96 9.83 -7.41
C GLY A 56 -11.21 9.86 -8.91
N ARG A 57 -10.27 9.36 -9.73
CA ARG A 57 -10.47 9.21 -11.18
C ARG A 57 -11.59 8.21 -11.50
N ALA A 58 -11.64 7.09 -10.77
CA ALA A 58 -12.70 6.10 -10.96
C ALA A 58 -14.08 6.61 -10.50
N TYR A 59 -14.12 7.47 -9.48
CA TYR A 59 -15.34 8.06 -8.97
C TYR A 59 -15.91 9.10 -9.94
N THR A 60 -15.05 9.99 -10.45
CA THR A 60 -15.42 11.07 -11.37
C THR A 60 -15.73 10.59 -12.79
N ASN A 61 -15.03 9.56 -13.30
CA ASN A 61 -15.26 9.01 -14.63
C ASN A 61 -15.27 7.47 -14.62
N PRO A 62 -16.35 6.84 -14.12
CA PRO A 62 -16.43 5.39 -13.97
C PRO A 62 -16.42 4.64 -15.30
N GLN A 63 -16.81 5.28 -16.41
CA GLN A 63 -16.87 4.64 -17.72
C GLN A 63 -15.65 4.93 -18.61
N GLN A 64 -14.65 5.69 -18.12
CA GLN A 64 -13.53 6.17 -18.95
C GLN A 64 -14.01 6.75 -20.28
N VAL A 65 -15.03 7.59 -20.20
CA VAL A 65 -15.54 8.28 -21.39
C VAL A 65 -14.55 9.38 -21.74
N SER A 66 -14.00 9.32 -22.95
CA SER A 66 -13.27 10.43 -23.55
C SER A 66 -14.20 11.18 -24.49
N TYR A 67 -14.25 12.51 -24.33
CA TYR A 67 -14.95 13.39 -25.27
C TYR A 67 -13.94 13.88 -26.30
N GLU A 68 -14.17 13.53 -27.55
CA GLU A 68 -13.44 14.10 -28.66
C GLU A 68 -14.41 14.98 -29.45
N THR A 69 -14.09 16.28 -29.53
CA THR A 69 -14.85 17.24 -30.34
C THR A 69 -14.11 17.45 -31.64
N ILE A 70 -14.68 16.96 -32.74
CA ILE A 70 -14.16 17.19 -34.09
C ILE A 70 -15.19 18.07 -34.82
N GLY A 71 -14.94 19.37 -34.87
CA GLY A 71 -15.90 20.33 -35.45
C GLY A 71 -17.20 20.41 -34.63
N PRO A 72 -18.40 20.46 -35.25
CA PRO A 72 -19.67 20.57 -34.53
C PRO A 72 -20.18 19.27 -33.91
N MET A 73 -19.48 18.15 -34.08
CA MET A 73 -19.90 16.84 -33.58
C MET A 73 -19.03 16.41 -32.40
N SER A 74 -19.67 16.10 -31.28
CA SER A 74 -19.05 15.45 -30.12
C SER A 74 -19.36 13.95 -30.17
N VAL A 75 -18.31 13.13 -30.14
CA VAL A 75 -18.46 11.67 -30.08
C VAL A 75 -18.00 11.17 -28.72
N GLN A 76 -18.89 10.47 -28.04
CA GLN A 76 -18.62 9.83 -26.76
C GLN A 76 -18.12 8.41 -27.03
N ARG A 77 -16.83 8.15 -26.78
CA ARG A 77 -16.30 6.79 -26.88
C ARG A 77 -15.94 6.28 -25.47
N PRO A 78 -16.56 5.20 -24.99
CA PRO A 78 -16.06 4.48 -23.83
C PRO A 78 -14.74 3.83 -24.22
N THR A 79 -13.64 4.24 -23.59
CA THR A 79 -12.31 3.72 -23.85
C THR A 79 -11.76 3.05 -22.60
N GLY A 80 -12.24 1.84 -22.28
CA GLY A 80 -11.51 0.93 -21.39
C GLY A 80 -12.25 0.36 -20.17
N SER A 81 -11.44 -0.24 -19.29
CA SER A 81 -11.81 -0.94 -18.08
C SER A 81 -12.16 0.07 -16.98
N GLY A 82 -13.40 0.57 -17.04
CA GLY A 82 -14.07 1.44 -16.08
C GLY A 82 -13.20 2.09 -14.99
N GLY A 83 -12.76 3.33 -15.23
CA GLY A 83 -12.20 4.28 -14.27
C GLY A 83 -10.94 3.90 -13.46
N LEU A 84 -10.66 2.62 -13.28
CA LEU A 84 -9.77 2.07 -12.26
C LEU A 84 -8.48 1.55 -12.92
N TYR A 85 -7.47 2.40 -12.95
CA TYR A 85 -6.18 2.10 -13.58
C TYR A 85 -5.05 2.86 -12.89
N LEU A 86 -3.85 2.29 -12.98
CA LEU A 86 -2.62 2.93 -12.52
C LEU A 86 -1.92 3.58 -13.70
N THR A 87 -1.67 4.89 -13.60
CA THR A 87 -0.84 5.60 -14.57
C THR A 87 0.63 5.28 -14.36
N LYS A 88 1.47 5.69 -15.32
CA LYS A 88 2.93 5.56 -15.19
C LYS A 88 3.45 6.37 -14.00
N ALA A 89 2.86 7.52 -13.71
CA ALA A 89 3.22 8.36 -12.56
C ALA A 89 2.88 7.65 -11.25
N ASP A 90 1.69 7.06 -11.12
CA ASP A 90 1.28 6.31 -9.91
C ASP A 90 2.21 5.14 -9.62
N LYS A 91 2.57 4.38 -10.67
CA LYS A 91 3.53 3.27 -10.54
C LYS A 91 4.92 3.75 -10.13
N SER A 92 5.36 4.89 -10.66
CA SER A 92 6.64 5.50 -10.30
C SER A 92 6.64 5.98 -8.85
N ALA A 93 5.55 6.65 -8.42
CA ALA A 93 5.38 7.15 -7.05
C ALA A 93 5.37 6.01 -6.04
N LEU A 94 4.60 4.94 -6.29
CA LEU A 94 4.57 3.75 -5.43
C LEU A 94 5.95 3.11 -5.31
N LYS A 95 6.67 2.97 -6.42
CA LYS A 95 8.04 2.42 -6.42
C LYS A 95 9.04 3.33 -5.71
N SER A 96 8.93 4.65 -5.86
CA SER A 96 9.82 5.58 -5.16
C SER A 96 9.56 5.62 -3.67
N LEU A 97 8.30 5.50 -3.24
CA LEU A 97 7.92 5.41 -1.83
C LEU A 97 8.43 4.10 -1.22
N ALA A 98 8.27 2.99 -1.96
CA ALA A 98 8.77 1.68 -1.54
C ALA A 98 10.31 1.61 -1.50
N GLY A 99 11.00 2.23 -2.47
CA GLY A 99 12.46 2.19 -2.59
C GLY A 99 13.22 3.15 -1.68
N ARG A 100 12.52 4.01 -0.93
CA ARG A 100 13.15 4.94 0.04
C ARG A 100 13.35 4.30 1.42
N GLY A 101 12.69 3.19 1.70
CA GLY A 101 13.09 2.24 2.74
C GLY A 101 14.07 1.25 2.13
N GLY A 102 15.31 1.20 2.62
CA GLY A 102 16.37 0.36 2.05
C GLY A 102 15.90 -1.08 1.81
N ALA A 103 16.35 -1.66 0.70
CA ALA A 103 16.03 -2.99 0.17
C ALA A 103 16.33 -4.20 1.09
N PHE A 104 16.46 -3.97 2.40
CA PHE A 104 16.75 -4.93 3.46
C PHE A 104 15.86 -4.74 4.72
N THR A 105 14.79 -3.95 4.66
CA THR A 105 13.89 -3.71 5.82
C THR A 105 12.58 -4.51 5.75
N VAL A 106 12.59 -5.67 5.10
CA VAL A 106 11.61 -6.70 5.44
C VAL A 106 12.14 -7.32 6.72
N ASP A 107 11.55 -6.97 7.86
CA ASP A 107 11.76 -7.71 9.09
C ASP A 107 11.12 -9.10 8.90
N PRO A 108 11.91 -10.18 8.74
CA PRO A 108 11.36 -11.52 8.57
C PRO A 108 10.85 -12.09 9.89
N THR A 109 10.95 -11.35 11.00
CA THR A 109 10.57 -11.78 12.33
C THR A 109 9.05 -12.00 12.39
N PRO A 110 8.59 -13.24 12.61
CA PRO A 110 7.17 -13.52 12.81
C PRO A 110 6.67 -12.77 14.05
N GLY A 111 5.43 -12.27 14.04
CA GLY A 111 4.86 -11.53 15.18
C GLY A 111 4.71 -12.34 16.48
N THR A 112 4.94 -13.65 16.42
CA THR A 112 5.00 -14.57 17.57
C THR A 112 6.41 -14.83 18.07
N ALA A 113 7.43 -14.19 17.49
CA ALA A 113 8.81 -14.35 17.92
C ALA A 113 9.00 -13.61 19.25
N ASP A 114 9.14 -14.39 20.32
CA ASP A 114 9.59 -13.91 21.60
C ASP A 114 11.12 -13.67 21.51
N PRO A 115 11.67 -12.51 21.91
CA PRO A 115 13.11 -12.26 21.95
C PRO A 115 13.85 -13.13 23.00
N SER A 116 13.18 -14.11 23.60
CA SER A 116 13.80 -15.08 24.49
C SER A 116 14.97 -15.80 23.81
N PRO A 117 16.14 -15.88 24.45
CA PRO A 117 17.22 -16.76 23.99
C PRO A 117 16.69 -18.19 23.91
N THR A 118 16.61 -18.75 22.71
CA THR A 118 16.14 -20.13 22.54
C THR A 118 17.24 -21.17 22.81
N TRP A 119 18.51 -20.74 22.92
CA TRP A 119 19.61 -21.57 23.40
C TRP A 119 20.93 -20.78 23.59
N PRO A 120 21.76 -21.11 24.60
CA PRO A 120 21.43 -21.93 25.75
C PRO A 120 20.55 -21.15 26.72
N VAL A 121 19.67 -21.87 27.40
CA VAL A 121 18.87 -21.35 28.50
C VAL A 121 19.73 -21.52 29.74
N ASP A 122 20.07 -20.43 30.43
CA ASP A 122 20.75 -20.47 31.73
C ASP A 122 19.79 -20.98 32.80
N ASP A 123 19.50 -22.29 32.76
CA ASP A 123 18.61 -22.98 33.70
C ASP A 123 19.38 -23.96 34.62
N ALA A 124 20.70 -23.74 34.76
CA ALA A 124 21.52 -24.43 35.73
C ALA A 124 22.52 -23.44 36.32
N GLY A 125 22.43 -23.21 37.64
CA GLY A 125 23.47 -22.50 38.37
C GLY A 125 24.83 -23.12 38.09
N PHE A 126 25.81 -22.27 37.79
CA PHE A 126 27.25 -22.57 37.65
C PHE A 126 27.58 -24.03 37.29
N ALA A 127 27.74 -24.28 36.00
CA ALA A 127 28.44 -25.46 35.52
C ALA A 127 29.57 -25.00 34.60
N ASP A 128 30.75 -24.84 35.20
CA ASP A 128 32.09 -24.87 34.63
C ASP A 128 32.09 -24.97 33.09
N GLU A 129 32.18 -23.82 32.41
CA GLU A 129 32.26 -23.78 30.96
C GLU A 129 33.63 -24.33 30.52
N PHE A 130 33.63 -25.47 29.85
CA PHE A 130 34.84 -26.00 29.22
C PHE A 130 35.26 -25.12 28.05
N GLU A 131 36.35 -24.36 28.18
CA GLU A 131 36.94 -23.62 27.07
C GLU A 131 37.98 -24.47 26.31
N PRO A 132 37.86 -24.64 24.98
CA PRO A 132 38.87 -25.34 24.18
C PRO A 132 40.18 -24.55 24.16
N GLY A 133 41.15 -25.00 24.96
CA GLY A 133 42.47 -24.38 25.11
C GLY A 133 42.85 -24.08 26.56
N TRP A 134 41.88 -23.98 27.48
CA TRP A 134 42.12 -23.53 28.85
C TRP A 134 41.45 -24.37 29.96
N GLY A 135 40.57 -25.33 29.61
CA GLY A 135 39.97 -26.27 30.57
C GLY A 135 38.75 -25.70 31.31
N TYR A 136 38.35 -26.36 32.40
CA TYR A 136 37.22 -25.96 33.27
C TYR A 136 37.69 -24.96 34.34
N PHE A 137 36.87 -23.96 34.68
CA PHE A 137 37.10 -23.00 35.76
C PHE A 137 35.86 -22.77 36.61
#